data_AF-A0A534W3M5-F1
#
_entry.id   AF-A0A534W3M5-F1
#
_cell.length_a   1.000
_cell.length_b   1.000
_cell.length_c   1.000
_cell.angle_alpha   90.00
_cell.angle_beta   90.00
_cell.angle_gamma   90.00
#
_symmetry.space_group_name_H-M   'P 1'
#
loop_
_entity.id
_entity.type
_entity.pdbx_description
1 polymer ?
#
loop_
_entity_poly.entity_id
_entity_poly.type
_entity_poly.pdbx_seq_one_letter_code
_entity_poly.pdbx_strand_id
1 'polypeptide(L)'
;MAAPHDHASGRQPSRRKGVLTAAPGPRSRARMKTVQTVTGPCAPSELGTTLMHEHLMIGWPGWEAEAPADRAARREHAKRCVDRMLELRDLGLATFLDPCPIDLGRDVELMAEVAQATGVRIVCATGLYKEDQGAPAYFKFR
;
A
#
# COMPACT_ATOMS: atom_id res chain seq x y z
N MET A 1 76.54 55.54 -22.74
CA MET A 1 77.26 54.50 -21.97
C MET A 1 76.30 53.94 -20.92
N ALA A 2 76.03 52.64 -20.96
CA ALA A 2 75.29 51.87 -19.94
C ALA A 2 76.14 51.73 -18.65
N ALA A 3 75.68 51.41 -17.44
CA ALA A 3 74.45 50.85 -16.83
C ALA A 3 74.48 51.26 -15.31
N PRO A 4 73.83 50.60 -14.32
CA PRO A 4 72.64 49.74 -14.27
C PRO A 4 71.65 50.14 -13.14
N HIS A 5 70.43 49.61 -13.15
CA HIS A 5 69.68 49.40 -11.90
C HIS A 5 69.04 48.01 -11.89
N ASP A 6 69.39 47.32 -10.83
CA ASP A 6 69.01 46.00 -10.34
C ASP A 6 67.53 45.95 -9.96
N HIS A 7 66.82 44.87 -10.28
CA HIS A 7 65.65 44.42 -9.51
C HIS A 7 65.37 42.93 -9.72
N ALA A 8 65.86 42.16 -8.74
CA ALA A 8 65.07 41.30 -7.86
C ALA A 8 64.04 40.32 -8.46
N SER A 9 64.29 39.06 -8.12
CA SER A 9 63.45 37.87 -8.25
C SER A 9 62.02 38.00 -7.73
N GLY A 10 61.05 37.52 -8.51
CA GLY A 10 59.70 37.20 -8.04
C GLY A 10 59.33 35.76 -8.43
N ARG A 11 59.49 34.81 -7.50
CA ARG A 11 59.08 33.41 -7.65
C ARG A 11 57.54 33.36 -7.62
N GLN A 12 56.89 32.86 -8.67
CA GLN A 12 55.42 32.70 -8.69
C GLN A 12 54.97 31.72 -7.59
N PRO A 13 53.90 32.02 -6.84
CA PRO A 13 53.36 31.10 -5.85
C PRO A 13 52.63 29.94 -6.54
N SER A 14 52.99 28.71 -6.17
CA SER A 14 52.34 27.48 -6.64
C SER A 14 50.88 27.43 -6.19
N ARG A 15 49.94 27.36 -7.12
CA ARG A 15 48.53 27.09 -6.83
C ARG A 15 48.40 25.67 -6.25
N ARG A 16 48.16 25.55 -4.94
CA ARG A 16 47.73 24.29 -4.34
C ARG A 16 46.27 24.03 -4.76
N LYS A 17 46.01 22.91 -5.44
CA LYS A 17 44.66 22.41 -5.72
C LYS A 17 44.04 21.99 -4.38
N GLY A 18 43.14 22.83 -3.85
CA GLY A 18 42.29 22.44 -2.73
C GLY A 18 41.31 21.37 -3.19
N VAL A 19 41.31 20.21 -2.54
CA VAL A 19 40.25 19.21 -2.69
C VAL A 19 39.03 19.76 -1.95
N LEU A 20 38.01 20.18 -2.71
CA LEU A 20 36.68 20.47 -2.18
C LEU A 20 36.04 19.15 -1.77
N THR A 21 36.12 18.80 -0.48
CA THR A 21 35.27 17.74 0.08
C THR A 21 33.86 18.30 0.17
N ALA A 22 32.97 17.85 -0.71
CA ALA A 22 31.55 18.21 -0.65
C ALA A 22 30.98 17.82 0.71
N ALA A 23 30.28 18.75 1.37
CA ALA A 23 29.51 18.45 2.57
C ALA A 23 28.45 17.38 2.23
N PRO A 24 28.17 16.41 3.13
CA PRO A 24 27.12 15.44 2.88
C PRO A 24 25.80 16.20 2.72
N GLY A 25 25.16 16.04 1.55
CA GLY A 25 23.85 16.62 1.27
C GLY A 25 22.80 16.19 2.29
N PRO A 26 21.65 16.87 2.35
CA PRO A 26 20.59 16.51 3.28
C PRO A 26 20.24 15.03 3.08
N ARG A 27 20.48 14.21 4.10
CA ARG A 27 20.07 12.80 4.07
C ARG A 27 18.57 12.81 3.86
N SER A 28 18.10 12.31 2.71
CA SER A 28 16.67 12.08 2.53
C SER A 28 16.23 11.23 3.71
N ARG A 29 15.28 11.71 4.53
CA ARG A 29 14.59 10.83 5.49
C ARG A 29 14.14 9.63 4.68
N ALA A 30 14.67 8.45 4.98
CA ALA A 30 14.20 7.22 4.36
C ALA A 30 12.68 7.19 4.57
N ARG A 31 11.90 7.32 3.49
CA ARG A 31 10.45 7.22 3.57
C ARG A 31 10.17 5.79 4.03
N MET A 32 9.77 5.64 5.30
CA MET A 32 9.33 4.36 5.84
C MET A 32 8.24 3.83 4.92
N LYS A 33 8.50 2.70 4.27
CA LYS A 33 7.50 2.04 3.43
C LYS A 33 6.41 1.53 4.37
N THR A 34 5.15 1.80 4.05
CA THR A 34 3.99 1.33 4.81
C THR A 34 2.98 0.67 3.86
N VAL A 35 2.23 -0.28 4.39
CA VAL A 35 1.09 -0.93 3.72
C VAL A 35 -0.16 -0.57 4.50
N GLN A 36 -1.18 -0.05 3.80
CA GLN A 36 -2.47 0.24 4.42
C GLN A 36 -3.29 -1.04 4.56
N THR A 37 -3.79 -1.29 5.76
CA THR A 37 -4.78 -2.34 6.03
C THR A 37 -6.06 -1.70 6.53
N VAL A 38 -7.17 -2.44 6.54
CA VAL A 38 -8.47 -1.94 6.99
C VAL A 38 -8.51 -1.55 8.47
N THR A 39 -7.55 -2.02 9.27
CA THR A 39 -7.37 -1.66 10.69
C THR A 39 -6.17 -0.73 10.95
N GLY A 40 -5.59 -0.15 9.89
CA GLY A 40 -4.49 0.81 9.98
C GLY A 40 -3.20 0.38 9.23
N PRO A 41 -2.19 1.25 9.15
CA PRO A 41 -0.96 0.96 8.43
C PRO A 41 -0.06 -0.03 9.18
N CYS A 42 0.72 -0.82 8.44
CA CYS A 42 1.81 -1.66 8.96
C CYS A 42 3.08 -1.52 8.11
N ALA A 43 4.22 -1.96 8.64
CA ALA A 43 5.45 -2.09 7.87
C ALA A 43 5.39 -3.32 6.96
N PRO A 44 6.01 -3.29 5.76
CA PRO A 44 6.04 -4.44 4.86
C PRO A 44 6.62 -5.72 5.49
N SER A 45 7.53 -5.60 6.46
CA SER A 45 8.10 -6.74 7.19
C SER A 45 7.10 -7.45 8.11
N GLU A 46 5.95 -6.83 8.41
CA GLU A 46 4.90 -7.39 9.27
C GLU A 46 3.84 -8.19 8.51
N LEU A 47 3.89 -8.25 7.18
CA LEU A 47 2.87 -8.92 6.37
C LEU A 47 2.83 -10.44 6.61
N GLY A 48 3.98 -11.06 6.93
CA GLY A 48 4.07 -12.50 7.13
C GLY A 48 3.54 -13.32 5.95
N THR A 49 3.02 -14.52 6.22
CA THR A 49 2.33 -15.33 5.22
C THR A 49 1.12 -14.56 4.69
N THR A 50 1.11 -14.29 3.38
CA THR A 50 0.09 -13.46 2.75
C THR A 50 -0.62 -14.22 1.64
N LEU A 51 -1.94 -14.33 1.72
CA LEU A 51 -2.77 -14.71 0.57
C LEU A 51 -3.06 -13.45 -0.24
N MET A 52 -2.50 -13.39 -1.46
CA MET A 52 -2.41 -12.16 -2.24
C MET A 52 -3.66 -11.85 -3.10
N HIS A 53 -4.59 -12.79 -3.23
CA HIS A 53 -5.81 -12.62 -4.01
C HIS A 53 -6.89 -13.56 -3.49
N GLU A 54 -7.72 -13.07 -2.58
CA GLU A 54 -8.82 -13.84 -2.01
C GLU A 54 -10.04 -12.92 -1.87
N HIS A 55 -11.24 -13.47 -1.67
CA HIS A 55 -12.44 -12.64 -1.48
C HIS A 55 -13.18 -13.11 -0.24
N LEU A 56 -13.47 -12.20 0.69
CA LEU A 56 -14.39 -12.52 1.81
C LEU A 56 -15.82 -12.72 1.30
N MET A 57 -16.18 -11.93 0.30
CA MET A 57 -17.50 -11.91 -0.33
C MET A 57 -17.36 -11.42 -1.77
N ILE A 58 -18.21 -11.95 -2.65
CA ILE A 58 -18.41 -11.44 -4.00
C ILE A 58 -19.91 -11.22 -4.18
N GLY A 59 -20.28 -10.07 -4.70
CA GLY A 59 -21.64 -9.74 -5.13
C GLY A 59 -21.60 -9.22 -6.56
N TRP A 60 -22.28 -9.90 -7.49
CA TRP A 60 -22.42 -9.39 -8.85
C TRP A 60 -23.31 -8.14 -8.88
N PRO A 61 -23.16 -7.25 -9.87
CA PRO A 61 -24.05 -6.10 -10.01
C PRO A 61 -25.53 -6.50 -9.94
N GLY A 62 -26.28 -5.91 -9.00
CA GLY A 62 -27.69 -6.23 -8.76
C GLY A 62 -27.91 -7.22 -7.61
N TRP A 63 -26.86 -7.86 -7.10
CA TRP A 63 -26.92 -8.62 -5.84
C TRP A 63 -27.41 -7.74 -4.68
N GLU A 64 -27.06 -6.46 -4.70
CA GLU A 64 -27.52 -5.46 -3.73
C GLU A 64 -29.01 -5.13 -3.89
N ALA A 65 -29.74 -5.64 -4.87
CA ALA A 65 -31.20 -5.55 -4.92
C ALA A 65 -31.86 -6.76 -4.23
N GLU A 66 -31.16 -7.90 -4.16
CA GLU A 66 -31.61 -9.12 -3.48
C GLU A 66 -31.17 -9.17 -2.01
N ALA A 67 -29.97 -8.64 -1.71
CA ALA A 67 -29.33 -8.68 -0.40
C ALA A 67 -29.86 -7.74 0.71
N PRO A 68 -30.45 -6.54 0.48
CA PRO A 68 -30.62 -5.53 1.55
C PRO A 68 -31.68 -5.82 2.61
N ALA A 69 -32.52 -6.84 2.46
CA ALA A 69 -33.64 -7.02 3.38
C ALA A 69 -33.26 -7.75 4.68
N ASP A 70 -32.20 -8.56 4.69
CA ASP A 70 -31.94 -9.49 5.79
C ASP A 70 -30.65 -9.21 6.57
N ARG A 71 -30.78 -8.43 7.64
CA ARG A 71 -29.69 -8.24 8.63
C ARG A 71 -29.20 -9.54 9.25
N ALA A 72 -30.03 -10.59 9.32
CA ALA A 72 -29.60 -11.89 9.82
C ALA A 72 -28.65 -12.58 8.83
N ALA A 73 -28.94 -12.51 7.52
CA ALA A 73 -28.07 -13.01 6.47
C ALA A 73 -26.68 -12.36 6.51
N ARG A 74 -26.57 -11.02 6.68
CA ARG A 74 -25.26 -10.37 6.88
C ARG A 74 -24.54 -10.97 8.08
N ARG A 75 -25.19 -11.03 9.25
CA ARG A 75 -24.54 -11.56 10.46
C ARG A 75 -24.02 -12.99 10.27
N GLU A 76 -24.80 -13.82 9.59
CA GLU A 76 -24.38 -15.19 9.24
C GLU A 76 -23.17 -15.20 8.29
N HIS A 77 -23.15 -14.32 7.28
CA HIS A 77 -21.98 -14.17 6.40
C HIS A 77 -20.73 -13.71 7.17
N ALA A 78 -20.87 -12.71 8.05
CA ALA A 78 -19.78 -12.23 8.89
C ALA A 78 -19.22 -13.34 9.79
N LYS A 79 -20.11 -14.10 10.44
CA LYS A 79 -19.73 -15.26 11.25
C LYS A 79 -18.92 -16.27 10.43
N ARG A 80 -19.39 -16.63 9.23
CA ARG A 80 -18.67 -17.57 8.35
C ARG A 80 -17.29 -17.05 7.95
N CYS A 81 -17.18 -15.76 7.62
CA CYS A 81 -15.90 -15.13 7.29
C CYS A 81 -14.93 -15.19 8.46
N VAL A 82 -15.39 -14.87 9.67
CA VAL A 82 -14.58 -14.96 10.90
C VAL A 82 -14.14 -16.40 11.14
N ASP A 83 -15.06 -17.37 11.11
CA ASP A 83 -14.74 -18.78 11.36
C ASP A 83 -13.65 -19.29 10.39
N ARG A 84 -13.78 -19.02 9.08
CA ARG A 84 -12.77 -19.43 8.09
C ARG A 84 -11.45 -18.70 8.25
N MET A 85 -11.49 -17.40 8.57
CA MET A 85 -10.29 -16.61 8.77
C MET A 85 -9.51 -17.09 10.00
N LEU A 86 -10.20 -17.51 11.07
CA LEU A 86 -9.56 -18.14 12.24
C LEU A 86 -8.90 -19.48 11.87
N GLU A 87 -9.58 -20.33 11.09
CA GLU A 87 -8.99 -21.58 10.57
C GLU A 87 -7.69 -21.29 9.77
N LEU A 88 -7.71 -20.31 8.88
CA LEU A 88 -6.53 -19.91 8.10
C LEU A 88 -5.41 -19.33 8.98
N ARG A 89 -5.75 -18.51 9.97
CA ARG A 89 -4.80 -17.96 10.93
C ARG A 89 -4.10 -19.07 11.70
N ASP A 90 -4.85 -20.09 12.14
CA ASP A 90 -4.30 -21.21 12.88
C ASP A 90 -3.35 -22.07 12.02
N LEU A 91 -3.46 -21.99 10.69
CA LEU A 91 -2.51 -22.55 9.72
C LEU A 91 -1.31 -21.62 9.43
N GLY A 92 -1.21 -20.47 10.10
CA GLY A 92 -0.10 -19.52 9.98
C GLY A 92 -0.33 -18.35 9.02
N LEU A 93 -1.57 -18.09 8.61
CA LEU A 93 -1.92 -16.89 7.84
C LEU A 93 -1.75 -15.63 8.71
N ALA A 94 -1.05 -14.62 8.17
CA ALA A 94 -0.88 -13.33 8.82
C ALA A 94 -1.62 -12.18 8.10
N THR A 95 -1.65 -12.22 6.76
CA THR A 95 -2.29 -11.20 5.93
C THR A 95 -3.15 -11.81 4.82
N PHE A 96 -4.31 -11.19 4.58
CA PHE A 96 -5.24 -11.52 3.52
C PHE A 96 -5.44 -10.28 2.65
N LEU A 97 -5.29 -10.40 1.32
CA LEU A 97 -5.59 -9.31 0.40
C LEU A 97 -6.93 -9.59 -0.29
N ASP A 98 -7.87 -8.67 -0.11
CA ASP A 98 -9.15 -8.68 -0.78
C ASP A 98 -9.16 -7.67 -1.94
N PRO A 99 -9.07 -8.14 -3.21
CA PRO A 99 -9.04 -7.27 -4.37
C PRO A 99 -10.44 -6.90 -4.87
N CYS A 100 -11.50 -7.14 -4.10
CA CYS A 100 -12.87 -6.86 -4.50
C CYS A 100 -13.10 -5.34 -4.74
N PRO A 101 -13.42 -4.92 -5.99
CA PRO A 101 -13.69 -3.52 -6.32
C PRO A 101 -15.11 -3.07 -5.94
N ILE A 102 -15.41 -1.80 -6.17
CA ILE A 102 -16.71 -1.20 -5.79
C ILE A 102 -17.91 -1.85 -6.51
N ASP A 103 -17.71 -2.40 -7.69
CA ASP A 103 -18.73 -2.99 -8.57
C ASP A 103 -18.76 -4.52 -8.54
N LEU A 104 -18.15 -5.13 -7.52
CA LEU A 104 -18.19 -6.57 -7.26
C LEU A 104 -18.57 -6.91 -5.80
N GLY A 105 -19.23 -5.98 -5.10
CA GLY A 105 -19.75 -6.22 -3.76
C GLY A 105 -18.76 -5.95 -2.62
N ARG A 106 -17.80 -5.03 -2.80
CA ARG A 106 -16.87 -4.63 -1.74
C ARG A 106 -17.58 -4.12 -0.48
N ASP A 107 -17.34 -4.80 0.64
CA ASP A 107 -17.82 -4.41 1.97
C ASP A 107 -16.63 -4.16 2.91
N VAL A 108 -16.21 -2.90 3.00
CA VAL A 108 -15.06 -2.50 3.85
C VAL A 108 -15.35 -2.61 5.35
N GLU A 109 -16.62 -2.54 5.75
CA GLU A 109 -17.03 -2.69 7.15
C GLU A 109 -16.92 -4.15 7.58
N LEU A 110 -17.35 -5.09 6.72
CA LEU A 110 -17.12 -6.52 6.92
C LEU A 110 -15.64 -6.85 7.00
N MET A 111 -14.81 -6.29 6.10
CA MET A 111 -13.36 -6.49 6.15
C MET A 111 -12.78 -6.02 7.50
N ALA A 112 -13.19 -4.85 8.00
CA ALA A 112 -12.73 -4.35 9.29
C ALA A 112 -13.21 -5.22 10.46
N GLU A 113 -14.46 -5.68 10.43
CA GLU A 113 -15.06 -6.59 11.41
C GLU A 113 -14.27 -7.90 11.50
N VAL A 114 -13.99 -8.54 10.36
CA VAL A 114 -13.24 -9.80 10.29
C VAL A 114 -11.79 -9.61 10.75
N ALA A 115 -11.12 -8.53 10.33
CA ALA A 115 -9.75 -8.24 10.75
C ALA A 115 -9.67 -8.05 12.27
N GLN A 116 -10.60 -7.29 12.87
CA GLN A 116 -10.65 -7.05 14.31
C GLN A 116 -10.92 -8.34 15.09
N ALA A 117 -11.86 -9.17 14.62
CA ALA A 117 -12.23 -10.41 15.31
C ALA A 117 -11.15 -11.50 15.25
N THR A 118 -10.36 -11.54 14.18
CA THR A 118 -9.40 -12.64 13.93
C THR A 118 -7.95 -12.27 14.24
N GLY A 119 -7.61 -10.98 14.15
CA GLY A 119 -6.23 -10.50 14.19
C GLY A 119 -5.46 -10.68 12.89
N VAL A 120 -6.08 -11.23 11.83
CA VAL A 120 -5.48 -11.29 10.49
C VAL A 120 -5.56 -9.92 9.84
N ARG A 121 -4.45 -9.44 9.30
CA ARG A 121 -4.41 -8.16 8.57
C ARG A 121 -5.15 -8.31 7.25
N ILE A 122 -6.05 -7.36 6.93
CA ILE A 122 -6.73 -7.34 5.63
C ILE A 122 -6.31 -6.11 4.83
N VAL A 123 -5.75 -6.33 3.65
CA VAL A 123 -5.48 -5.29 2.65
C VAL A 123 -6.66 -5.21 1.70
N CYS A 124 -7.33 -4.06 1.65
CA CYS A 124 -8.44 -3.80 0.75
C CYS A 124 -7.94 -3.15 -0.55
N ALA A 125 -8.55 -3.51 -1.69
CA ALA A 125 -8.34 -2.81 -2.95
C ALA A 125 -9.44 -1.78 -3.29
N THR A 126 -9.19 -1.04 -4.36
CA THR A 126 -10.15 -0.14 -5.01
C THR A 126 -10.00 -0.25 -6.51
N GLY A 127 -11.01 0.22 -7.25
CA GLY A 127 -11.03 0.15 -8.71
C GLY A 127 -12.40 -0.28 -9.22
N LEU A 128 -12.40 -0.75 -10.46
CA LEU A 128 -13.55 -1.33 -11.16
C LEU A 128 -13.18 -2.73 -11.63
N TYR A 129 -14.17 -3.60 -11.69
CA TYR A 129 -14.02 -4.95 -12.20
C TYR A 129 -13.98 -4.96 -13.74
N LYS A 130 -13.96 -6.17 -14.30
CA LYS A 130 -13.90 -6.44 -15.73
C LYS A 130 -15.07 -5.80 -16.48
N GLU A 131 -14.80 -5.27 -17.68
CA GLU A 131 -15.74 -4.41 -18.40
C GLU A 131 -17.11 -5.06 -18.69
N ASP A 132 -17.15 -6.33 -19.02
CA ASP A 132 -18.39 -7.03 -19.38
C ASP A 132 -19.14 -7.61 -18.18
N GLN A 133 -18.60 -7.49 -16.96
CA GLN A 133 -19.14 -8.13 -15.75
C GLN A 133 -19.33 -7.17 -14.57
N GLY A 134 -18.70 -6.00 -14.59
CA GLY A 134 -18.81 -4.98 -13.55
C GLY A 134 -19.84 -3.89 -13.87
N ALA A 135 -19.52 -2.66 -13.51
CA ALA A 135 -20.40 -1.50 -13.67
C ALA A 135 -20.50 -0.83 -15.07
N PRO A 136 -19.92 -1.30 -16.20
CA PRO A 136 -20.04 -0.55 -17.47
C PRO A 136 -21.44 -0.33 -18.01
N ALA A 137 -22.42 -1.17 -17.69
CA ALA A 137 -23.81 -0.88 -18.03
C ALA A 137 -24.28 0.46 -17.41
N TYR A 138 -23.89 0.73 -16.16
CA TYR A 138 -24.18 2.00 -15.49
C TYR A 138 -23.44 3.18 -16.15
N PHE A 139 -22.14 3.01 -16.44
CA PHE A 139 -21.31 4.09 -17.02
C PHE A 139 -21.60 4.38 -18.50
N LYS A 140 -22.09 3.41 -19.28
CA LYS A 140 -22.44 3.59 -20.69
C LYS A 140 -23.86 4.13 -20.88
N PHE A 141 -24.73 3.98 -19.89
CA PHE A 141 -26.09 4.54 -19.91
C PHE A 141 -26.14 6.03 -19.57
N ARG A 142 -25.21 6.51 -18.73
CA ARG A 142 -25.14 7.88 -18.22
C ARG A 142 -24.36 8.83 -19.12
#